data_AF-A0A023X0W2-F1
#
_entry.id   AF-A0A023X0W2-F1
#
_cell.length_a   1.000
_cell.length_b   1.000
_cell.length_c   1.000
_cell.angle_alpha   90.00
_cell.angle_beta   90.00
_cell.angle_gamma   90.00
#
_symmetry.space_group_name_H-M   'P 1'
#
loop_
_entity.id
_entity.type
_entity.pdbx_description
1 polymer ?
#
loop_
_entity_poly.entity_id
_entity_poly.type
_entity_poly.pdbx_seq_one_letter_code
_entity_poly.pdbx_strand_id
1 'polypeptide(L)'
;MAYSIMVWLVEPGEHPQESQEILRSTEGRENAPGAKSGVNVAPAIPRMVYGVYEEQQAATEALERISTQLQQNAPLRIDARDSSRVFLLPAHRVHYVVCDEVTRPAD
;
A
#
# COMPACT_ATOMS: atom_id res chain seq x y z
N MET A 1 20.65 -1.14 5.30
CA MET A 1 19.49 -2.02 5.08
C MET A 1 18.29 -1.33 5.69
N ALA A 2 17.12 -1.44 5.06
CA ALA A 2 15.90 -0.83 5.55
C ALA A 2 14.83 -1.91 5.72
N TYR A 3 13.76 -1.62 6.43
CA TYR A 3 12.66 -2.53 6.73
C TYR A 3 11.37 -1.97 6.15
N SER A 4 10.72 -2.72 5.26
CA SER A 4 9.47 -2.33 4.62
C SER A 4 8.30 -3.08 5.26
N ILE A 5 7.32 -2.34 5.75
CA ILE A 5 6.05 -2.88 6.23
C ILE A 5 5.02 -2.80 5.10
N MET A 6 4.46 -3.95 4.75
CA MET A 6 3.44 -4.11 3.72
C MET A 6 2.15 -4.69 4.31
N VAL A 7 1.02 -4.13 3.89
CA VAL A 7 -0.32 -4.51 4.33
C VAL A 7 -1.02 -5.21 3.17
N TRP A 8 -1.41 -6.47 3.36
CA TRP A 8 -2.13 -7.25 2.36
C TRP A 8 -3.63 -7.21 2.62
N LEU A 9 -4.43 -7.09 1.55
CA LEU A 9 -5.88 -6.89 1.65
C LEU A 9 -6.68 -8.18 1.40
N VAL A 10 -7.78 -8.38 2.15
CA VAL A 10 -8.76 -9.46 1.92
C VAL A 10 -9.61 -9.11 0.71
N GLU A 11 -9.78 -10.08 -0.21
CA GLU A 11 -10.73 -10.06 -1.35
C GLU A 11 -11.09 -8.66 -1.84
N PRO A 12 -10.24 -8.03 -2.68
CA PRO A 12 -10.37 -6.60 -2.97
C PRO A 12 -11.69 -6.20 -3.65
N GLY A 13 -12.47 -7.15 -4.18
CA GLY A 13 -13.72 -6.93 -4.92
C GLY A 13 -13.47 -6.43 -6.34
N GLU A 14 -14.54 -6.33 -7.15
CA GLU A 14 -14.52 -5.63 -8.45
C GLU A 14 -14.37 -4.11 -8.21
N HIS A 15 -13.46 -3.47 -8.94
CA HIS A 15 -13.16 -2.05 -8.75
C HIS A 15 -14.26 -1.19 -9.41
N PRO A 16 -14.84 -0.16 -8.77
CA PRO A 16 -15.90 0.66 -9.37
C PRO A 16 -15.51 1.36 -10.68
N GLN A 17 -14.22 1.42 -10.99
CA GLN A 17 -13.66 1.99 -12.23
C GLN A 17 -12.83 0.97 -13.03
N GLU A 18 -12.92 -0.31 -12.72
CA GLU A 18 -12.15 -1.41 -13.34
C GLU A 18 -12.18 -1.36 -14.87
N SER A 19 -13.37 -1.22 -15.44
CA SER A 19 -13.53 -1.14 -16.89
C SER A 19 -12.90 0.12 -17.50
N GLN A 20 -12.92 1.25 -16.79
CA GLN A 20 -12.31 2.51 -17.25
C GLN A 20 -10.79 2.51 -17.09
N GLU A 21 -10.26 1.87 -16.05
CA GLU A 21 -8.82 1.73 -15.81
C GLU A 21 -8.18 0.71 -16.75
N ILE A 22 -8.86 -0.39 -17.08
CA ILE A 22 -8.43 -1.34 -18.12
C ILE A 22 -8.31 -0.62 -19.47
N LEU A 23 -9.31 0.18 -19.86
CA LEU A 23 -9.28 0.98 -21.10
C LEU A 23 -8.12 2.00 -21.09
N ARG A 24 -7.92 2.72 -19.99
CA ARG A 24 -6.80 3.69 -19.86
C ARG A 24 -5.43 3.03 -19.81
N SER A 25 -5.34 1.78 -19.36
CA SER A 25 -4.09 1.01 -19.35
C SER A 25 -3.69 0.46 -20.73
N THR A 26 -4.66 0.36 -21.65
CA THR A 26 -4.43 -0.04 -23.05
C THR A 26 -4.12 1.15 -23.96
N GLU A 27 -4.55 2.35 -23.58
CA GLU A 27 -4.07 3.61 -24.17
C GLU A 27 -2.63 3.86 -23.70
N GLY A 28 -1.67 3.82 -24.63
CA GLY A 28 -0.24 3.85 -24.33
C GLY A 28 0.20 4.93 -23.35
N ARG A 29 1.36 4.67 -22.71
CA ARG A 29 2.06 5.44 -21.65
C ARG A 29 2.05 6.98 -21.77
N GLU A 30 1.77 7.50 -22.96
CA GLU A 30 1.87 8.91 -23.36
C GLU A 30 0.65 9.74 -22.90
N ASN A 31 -0.50 9.10 -22.65
CA ASN A 31 -1.77 9.77 -22.29
C ASN A 31 -2.25 9.50 -20.85
N ALA A 32 -1.45 8.81 -20.02
CA ALA A 32 -1.84 8.42 -18.67
C ALA A 32 -0.96 9.09 -17.59
N PRO A 33 -1.37 10.23 -17.01
CA PRO A 33 -0.58 10.97 -16.01
C PRO A 33 -0.24 10.14 -14.75
N GLY A 34 -1.04 9.11 -14.45
CA GLY A 34 -0.82 8.18 -13.32
C GLY A 34 0.33 7.17 -13.53
N ALA A 35 0.86 7.04 -14.75
CA ALA A 35 1.94 6.11 -15.06
C ALA A 35 3.27 6.50 -14.37
N LYS A 36 3.45 7.77 -13.98
CA LYS A 36 4.61 8.23 -13.19
C LYS A 36 4.52 7.91 -11.70
N SER A 37 3.33 7.59 -11.19
CA SER A 37 3.10 7.32 -9.75
C SER A 37 3.09 5.83 -9.41
N GLY A 38 3.41 4.94 -10.36
CA GLY A 38 3.35 3.48 -10.17
C GLY A 38 1.92 2.92 -10.06
N VAL A 39 0.89 3.68 -10.41
CA VAL A 39 -0.54 3.33 -10.26
C VAL A 39 -1.10 2.75 -11.58
N ASN A 40 -0.34 1.92 -12.28
CA ASN A 40 -0.84 1.22 -13.47
C ASN A 40 -0.49 -0.27 -13.39
N VAL A 41 -1.24 -1.01 -12.58
CA VAL A 41 -1.47 -2.45 -12.71
C VAL A 41 -2.93 -2.70 -12.33
N ALA A 42 -3.72 -3.25 -13.26
CA ALA A 42 -5.12 -3.63 -13.03
C ALA A 42 -5.23 -4.92 -12.17
N PRO A 43 -6.40 -5.21 -11.59
CA PRO A 43 -7.15 -4.47 -10.58
C PRO A 43 -6.79 -4.97 -9.17
N ALA A 44 -7.11 -4.14 -8.17
CA ALA A 44 -6.68 -4.22 -6.78
C ALA A 44 -5.21 -3.88 -6.58
N ILE A 45 -4.94 -2.94 -5.68
CA ILE A 45 -3.67 -2.92 -4.98
C ILE A 45 -3.75 -4.11 -4.00
N PRO A 46 -3.16 -5.30 -4.28
CA PRO A 46 -3.29 -6.45 -3.40
C PRO A 46 -2.56 -6.21 -2.07
N ARG A 47 -1.64 -5.24 -2.07
CA ARG A 47 -0.79 -4.85 -0.96
C ARG A 47 -0.45 -3.36 -0.98
N MET A 48 -0.47 -2.71 0.16
CA MET A 48 -0.05 -1.31 0.32
C MET A 48 1.22 -1.22 1.15
N VAL A 49 2.13 -0.31 0.78
CA VAL A 49 3.28 0.01 1.63
C VAL A 49 2.80 0.91 2.76
N TYR A 50 2.89 0.43 4.00
CA TYR A 50 2.61 1.23 5.19
C TYR A 50 3.77 2.18 5.49
N GLY A 51 5.00 1.68 5.39
CA GLY A 51 6.20 2.47 5.62
C GLY A 51 7.48 1.66 5.42
N VAL A 52 8.58 2.39 5.27
CA VAL A 52 9.96 1.91 5.22
C VAL A 52 10.73 2.60 6.36
N TYR A 53 11.46 1.82 7.14
CA TYR A 53 12.16 2.22 8.35
C TYR A 53 13.64 1.85 8.23
N GLU A 54 14.54 2.73 8.66
CA GLU A 54 15.99 2.44 8.63
C GLU A 54 16.40 1.48 9.74
N GLU A 55 15.68 1.50 10.87
CA GLU A 55 16.00 0.72 12.05
C GLU A 55 14.94 -0.35 12.27
N GLN A 56 15.40 -1.57 12.58
CA GLN A 56 14.50 -2.69 12.89
C GLN A 56 13.60 -2.36 14.08
N GLN A 57 14.12 -1.66 15.08
CA GLN A 57 13.37 -1.24 16.25
C GLN A 57 12.16 -0.38 15.87
N ALA A 58 12.36 0.62 15.01
CA ALA A 58 11.27 1.48 14.53
C ALA A 58 10.23 0.71 13.70
N ALA A 59 10.65 -0.30 12.93
CA ALA A 59 9.73 -1.19 12.23
C ALA A 59 8.91 -2.06 13.20
N THR A 60 9.53 -2.61 14.24
CA THR A 60 8.86 -3.39 15.28
C THR A 60 7.83 -2.56 16.04
N GLU A 61 8.18 -1.35 16.47
CA GLU A 61 7.24 -0.44 17.14
C GLU A 61 6.06 -0.07 16.23
N ALA A 62 6.30 0.08 14.92
CA ALA A 62 5.22 0.27 13.97
C ALA A 62 4.30 -0.96 13.86
N LEU A 63 4.84 -2.18 13.83
CA LEU A 63 4.04 -3.42 13.84
C LEU A 63 3.18 -3.54 15.10
N GLU A 64 3.72 -3.22 16.27
CA GLU A 64 2.98 -3.25 17.54
C GLU A 64 1.80 -2.27 17.54
N ARG A 65 2.02 -1.05 17.02
CA ARG A 65 0.94 -0.07 16.85
C ARG A 65 -0.13 -0.56 15.88
N ILE A 66 0.26 -1.13 14.74
CA ILE A 66 -0.68 -1.69 13.76
C ILE A 66 -1.49 -2.82 14.41
N SER A 67 -0.83 -3.75 15.09
CA SER A 67 -1.48 -4.86 15.80
C SER A 67 -2.52 -4.35 16.80
N THR A 68 -2.16 -3.36 17.62
CA THR A 68 -3.07 -2.72 18.58
C THR A 68 -4.28 -2.10 17.89
N GLN A 69 -4.08 -1.36 16.80
CA GLN A 69 -5.17 -0.73 16.05
C GLN A 69 -6.13 -1.77 15.44
N LEU A 70 -5.59 -2.83 14.84
CA LEU A 70 -6.40 -3.89 14.23
C LEU A 70 -7.19 -4.68 15.27
N GLN A 71 -6.61 -4.97 16.44
CA GLN A 71 -7.32 -5.61 17.56
C GLN A 71 -8.49 -4.75 18.07
N GLN A 72 -8.35 -3.42 18.02
CA GLN A 72 -9.41 -2.47 18.36
C GLN A 72 -10.42 -2.26 17.22
N ASN A 73 -10.29 -2.99 16.11
CA ASN A 73 -11.07 -2.81 14.88
C ASN A 73 -11.00 -1.36 14.34
N ALA A 74 -9.93 -0.64 14.66
CA ALA A 74 -9.71 0.73 14.20
C ALA A 74 -9.18 0.71 12.75
N PRO A 75 -9.56 1.69 11.92
CA PRO A 75 -9.04 1.78 10.57
C PRO A 75 -7.54 2.08 10.58
N LEU A 76 -6.79 1.40 9.73
CA LEU A 76 -5.38 1.63 9.53
C LEU A 76 -5.17 2.84 8.63
N ARG A 77 -4.44 3.83 9.12
CA ARG A 77 -4.07 5.01 8.34
C ARG A 77 -2.75 4.76 7.61
N ILE A 78 -2.72 5.04 6.30
CA ILE A 78 -1.52 4.97 5.48
C ILE A 78 -1.34 6.31 4.77
N ASP A 79 -0.24 7.00 5.07
CA ASP A 79 0.15 8.23 4.38
C ASP A 79 1.01 7.86 3.17
N ALA A 80 0.58 8.28 1.96
CA ALA A 80 1.29 7.95 0.73
C ALA A 80 2.57 8.78 0.62
N ARG A 81 3.75 8.14 0.56
CA ARG A 81 5.05 8.84 0.62
C ARG A 81 5.25 9.93 -0.44
N ASP A 82 4.71 9.72 -1.65
CA ASP A 82 4.94 10.61 -2.80
C ASP A 82 3.71 11.48 -3.14
N SER A 83 2.71 11.56 -2.26
CA SER A 83 1.53 12.40 -2.48
C SER A 83 0.90 12.87 -1.18
N SER A 84 0.08 13.92 -1.23
CA SER A 84 -0.73 14.36 -0.08
C SER A 84 -1.90 13.43 0.25
N ARG A 85 -1.91 12.20 -0.30
CA ARG A 85 -3.01 11.25 -0.13
C ARG A 85 -2.86 10.50 1.18
N VAL A 86 -4.01 10.33 1.84
CA VAL A 86 -4.15 9.53 3.05
C VAL A 86 -5.17 8.45 2.76
N PHE A 87 -4.81 7.21 3.05
CA PHE A 87 -5.72 6.08 2.97
C PHE A 87 -6.16 5.69 4.37
N LEU A 88 -7.46 5.45 4.53
CA LEU A 88 -8.03 4.83 5.73
C LEU A 88 -8.55 3.45 5.32
N LEU A 89 -7.89 2.42 5.82
CA LEU A 89 -8.20 1.03 5.52
C LEU A 89 -8.98 0.41 6.69
N PRO A 90 -10.23 -0.04 6.49
CA PRO A 90 -10.98 -0.73 7.54
C PRO A 90 -10.22 -1.99 8.01
N ALA A 91 -10.21 -2.26 9.32
CA ALA A 91 -9.46 -3.39 9.89
C ALA A 91 -9.87 -4.74 9.27
N HIS A 92 -11.17 -4.95 9.01
CA HIS A 92 -11.69 -6.17 8.37
C HIS A 92 -11.20 -6.39 6.92
N ARG A 93 -10.59 -5.38 6.29
CA ARG A 93 -9.98 -5.48 4.96
C ARG A 93 -8.51 -5.88 5.02
N VAL A 94 -7.88 -5.87 6.19
CA VAL A 94 -6.48 -6.31 6.35
C VAL A 94 -6.46 -7.83 6.49
N HIS A 95 -5.78 -8.50 5.55
CA HIS A 95 -5.58 -9.94 5.60
C HIS A 95 -4.41 -10.31 6.52
N TYR A 96 -3.24 -9.74 6.24
CA TYR A 96 -2.06 -9.84 7.09
C TYR A 96 -1.13 -8.65 6.82
N VAL A 97 -0.18 -8.46 7.74
CA VAL A 97 0.86 -7.42 7.65
C VAL A 97 2.21 -8.13 7.72
N VAL A 98 3.13 -7.75 6.84
CA VAL A 98 4.48 -8.32 6.78
C VAL A 98 5.51 -7.20 6.92
N CYS A 99 6.60 -7.46 7.64
CA CYS A 99 7.79 -6.63 7.64
C CYS A 99 8.91 -7.42 6.97
N ASP A 100 9.54 -6.82 5.97
CA ASP A 100 10.60 -7.45 5.19
C ASP A 100 11.84 -6.55 5.15
N GLU A 101 13.02 -7.16 5.11
CA GLU A 101 14.27 -6.43 4.94
C GLU A 101 14.44 -6.10 3.45
N VAL A 102 14.71 -4.83 3.15
CA VAL A 102 14.84 -4.33 1.79
C VAL A 102 16.16 -3.59 1.61
N THR A 103 16.81 -3.85 0.48
CA THR A 103 17.91 -3.04 -0.02
C THR A 103 17.31 -1.87 -0.78
N ARG A 104 17.65 -0.62 -0.42
CA ARG A 104 17.26 0.52 -1.26
C ARG A 104 17.90 0.35 -2.65
N PRO A 105 17.18 0.65 -3.75
CA PRO A 105 17.85 0.88 -5.01
C PRO A 105 18.88 1.99 -4.80
N ALA A 106 20.07 1.83 -5.36
CA ALA A 106 21.06 2.90 -5.36
C ALA A 106 20.43 4.16 -5.98
N ASP A 107 20.60 5.29 -5.31
CA ASP A 107 20.14 6.61 -5.77
C ASP A 107 20.61 6.94 -7.20
#